data_AF-A0AAJ7FVD5-F1
#
_entry.id   AF-A0AAJ7FVD5-F1
#
_cell.length_a   1.000
_cell.length_b   1.000
_cell.length_c   1.000
_cell.angle_alpha   90.00
_cell.angle_beta   90.00
_cell.angle_gamma   90.00
#
_symmetry.space_group_name_H-M   'P 1'
#
loop_
_entity.id
_entity.type
_entity.pdbx_description
1 polymer ?
#
loop_
_entity_poly.entity_id
_entity_poly.type
_entity_poly.pdbx_seq_one_letter_code
_entity_poly.pdbx_strand_id
1 'polypeptide(L)'
;MKLAHCVIMSDLDSSDDDEEIQTRSFNNLLSEKQDDEGVQTATSMEQENVEENVLRLYTMGKRPILERYTHIKFLKKSLTHLSEGYECLDCSRPWLCYWILHALHVLGERLEIDDYSKIATFLGKCQWPDGGFGGGPGQYPHLAPTYAAVNALCIIGTTEAYEVIDRKGLRKFLKSLRGHDGAFSMHCDGEVDIRGAYCAIAVAKLTNVYSPDMFNGTADWIVQCQTWEGGFGGYPGMEAHGGYAYCGLAALVMLGKSNSCHLPSLMRWIVNKQMRLEGGFQGRTNKLVDGCYSFWQGGAFPLLQAILSDQGKKFDKNYWLFDQEALQEYLLVCCQHPYGGLLDKPEKNRDIYHTCYALSGLAVSQNSPTPVIVGPQQRNIVRMIHPVYNLAYSSAREALNYFNSLPIPD
;
A
#
# COMPACT_ATOMS: atom_id res chain seq x y z
N MET A 1 4.82 -19.88 4.81
CA MET A 1 5.48 -18.87 3.95
C MET A 1 6.82 -18.52 4.62
N LYS A 2 7.91 -19.19 4.24
CA LYS A 2 9.26 -18.85 4.73
C LYS A 2 9.76 -17.70 3.86
N LEU A 3 9.34 -16.47 4.17
CA LEU A 3 10.03 -15.28 3.69
C LEU A 3 11.40 -15.28 4.36
N ALA A 4 12.44 -15.20 3.53
CA ALA A 4 13.82 -15.40 3.92
C ALA A 4 14.22 -14.52 5.10
N HIS A 5 14.93 -15.11 6.07
CA HIS A 5 15.69 -14.36 7.05
C HIS A 5 16.72 -13.51 6.30
N CYS A 6 16.65 -12.17 6.45
CA CYS A 6 17.68 -11.27 5.95
C CYS A 6 18.22 -10.41 7.10
N VAL A 7 19.52 -10.60 7.31
CA VAL A 7 20.57 -9.74 7.88
C VAL A 7 20.16 -8.73 8.95
N ILE A 8 20.64 -9.01 10.17
CA ILE A 8 20.75 -8.05 11.28
C ILE A 8 21.76 -6.97 10.87
N MET A 9 21.35 -5.71 10.98
CA MET A 9 22.22 -4.54 10.81
C MET A 9 23.37 -4.58 11.82
N SER A 10 24.62 -4.63 11.33
CA SER A 10 25.80 -4.26 12.09
C SER A 10 26.69 -3.35 11.24
N ASP A 11 26.96 -2.17 11.80
CA ASP A 11 28.04 -1.22 11.52
C ASP A 11 28.13 -0.62 10.11
N LEU A 12 27.59 0.60 9.98
CA LEU A 12 27.83 1.50 8.85
C LEU A 12 29.07 2.33 9.13
N ASP A 13 30.15 2.03 8.42
CA ASP A 13 31.36 2.83 8.35
C ASP A 13 31.10 4.10 7.53
N SER A 14 31.65 5.23 7.98
CA SER A 14 31.44 6.54 7.39
C SER A 14 32.39 6.80 6.22
N SER A 15 31.88 6.74 5.00
CA SER A 15 32.48 7.42 3.85
C SER A 15 31.43 8.32 3.19
N ASP A 16 31.56 9.63 3.41
CA ASP A 16 31.01 10.66 2.53
C ASP A 16 31.77 10.55 1.20
N ASP A 17 31.27 9.75 0.27
CA ASP A 17 31.72 9.79 -1.12
C ASP A 17 30.52 10.18 -1.99
N ASP A 18 30.73 11.24 -2.78
CA ASP A 18 29.90 11.67 -3.90
C ASP A 18 29.83 10.54 -4.96
N GLU A 19 29.16 9.43 -4.63
CA GLU A 19 28.77 8.45 -5.63
C GLU A 19 27.86 9.14 -6.65
N GLU A 20 28.27 9.08 -7.92
CA GLU A 20 27.56 9.68 -9.04
C GLU A 20 26.11 9.16 -9.02
N ILE A 21 25.18 10.03 -8.63
CA ILE A 21 23.77 9.66 -8.45
C ILE A 21 23.21 9.25 -9.82
N GLN A 22 23.20 7.93 -10.06
CA GLN A 22 22.77 7.35 -11.32
C GLN A 22 21.27 7.60 -11.46
N THR A 23 20.92 8.58 -12.29
CA THR A 23 19.54 8.91 -12.63
C THR A 23 19.36 8.82 -14.14
N ARG A 24 18.13 8.50 -14.59
CA ARG A 24 17.80 8.48 -16.02
C ARG A 24 18.12 9.85 -16.64
N SER A 25 18.89 9.85 -17.72
CA SER A 25 19.26 11.09 -18.41
C SER A 25 18.02 11.75 -19.04
N PHE A 26 18.06 13.08 -19.17
CA PHE A 26 16.94 13.82 -19.79
C PHE A 26 16.64 13.34 -21.22
N ASN A 27 17.68 13.05 -22.02
CA ASN A 27 17.50 12.54 -23.38
C ASN A 27 16.82 11.16 -23.39
N ASN A 28 17.16 10.28 -22.44
CA ASN A 28 16.50 8.98 -22.30
C ASN A 28 15.03 9.16 -21.93
N LEU A 29 14.71 10.05 -20.97
CA LEU A 29 13.32 10.34 -20.59
C LEU A 29 12.53 10.91 -21.77
N LEU A 30 13.11 11.81 -22.54
CA LEU A 30 12.46 12.44 -23.69
C LEU A 30 12.15 11.42 -24.79
N SER A 31 12.98 10.40 -24.99
CA SER A 31 12.70 9.32 -25.95
C SER A 31 11.56 8.38 -25.54
N GLU A 32 11.13 8.44 -24.28
CA GLU A 32 10.02 7.66 -23.73
C GLU A 32 8.69 8.44 -23.74
N LYS A 33 8.69 9.69 -24.23
CA LYS A 33 7.47 10.51 -24.38
C LYS A 33 6.44 9.75 -25.23
N GLN A 34 5.16 9.84 -24.88
CA GLN A 34 4.13 9.19 -25.69
C GLN A 34 4.14 9.73 -27.12
N ASP A 35 3.74 8.87 -28.05
CA ASP A 35 3.42 9.21 -29.44
C ASP A 35 1.92 9.02 -29.62
N ASP A 36 1.21 10.10 -29.95
CA ASP A 36 -0.24 10.06 -30.21
C ASP A 36 -0.56 9.70 -31.67
N GLU A 37 0.47 9.41 -32.48
CA GLU A 37 0.38 9.02 -33.88
C GLU A 37 -0.35 10.06 -34.75
N GLY A 38 -0.35 11.33 -34.31
CA GLY A 38 -1.09 12.42 -34.94
C GLY A 38 -2.60 12.40 -34.69
N VAL A 39 -3.08 11.61 -33.72
CA VAL A 39 -4.51 11.48 -33.37
C VAL A 39 -4.75 11.87 -31.92
N GLN A 40 -4.94 13.17 -31.71
CA GLN A 40 -5.23 13.70 -30.38
C GLN A 40 -6.60 13.29 -29.85
N THR A 41 -6.62 12.85 -28.60
CA THR A 41 -7.82 12.54 -27.82
C THR A 41 -7.71 13.17 -26.45
N ALA A 42 -8.81 13.18 -25.67
CA ALA A 42 -8.75 13.63 -24.28
C ALA A 42 -7.69 12.87 -23.46
N THR A 43 -7.46 11.60 -23.76
CA THR A 43 -6.42 10.80 -23.10
C THR A 43 -5.02 11.29 -23.45
N SER A 44 -4.70 11.44 -24.73
CA SER A 44 -3.35 11.83 -25.14
C SER A 44 -3.02 13.26 -24.74
N MET A 45 -3.97 14.20 -24.81
CA MET A 45 -3.77 15.57 -24.35
C MET A 45 -3.44 15.64 -22.84
N GLU A 46 -4.17 14.88 -22.00
CA GLU A 46 -3.92 14.87 -20.56
C GLU A 46 -2.59 14.18 -20.21
N GLN A 47 -2.25 13.09 -20.92
CA GLN A 47 -0.96 12.42 -20.73
C GLN A 47 0.20 13.33 -21.15
N GLU A 48 0.05 14.10 -22.24
CA GLU A 48 1.09 15.03 -22.69
C GLU A 48 1.33 16.12 -21.66
N ASN A 49 0.26 16.71 -21.11
CA ASN A 49 0.36 17.72 -20.06
C ASN A 49 1.07 17.16 -18.81
N VAL A 50 0.82 15.90 -18.43
CA VAL A 50 1.53 15.27 -17.30
C VAL A 50 3.01 15.06 -17.63
N GLU A 51 3.33 14.55 -18.81
CA GLU A 51 4.70 14.33 -19.25
C GLU A 51 5.50 15.62 -19.29
N GLU A 52 4.91 16.73 -19.76
CA GLU A 52 5.54 18.05 -19.76
C GLU A 52 5.89 18.53 -18.35
N ASN A 53 4.95 18.39 -17.40
CA ASN A 53 5.17 18.78 -16.00
C ASN A 53 6.25 17.92 -15.34
N VAL A 54 6.29 16.62 -15.63
CA VAL A 54 7.31 15.68 -15.13
C VAL A 54 8.68 16.00 -15.74
N LEU A 55 8.79 16.14 -17.05
CA LEU A 55 10.03 16.51 -17.75
C LEU A 55 10.59 17.85 -17.23
N ARG A 56 9.73 18.82 -16.93
CA ARG A 56 10.14 20.09 -16.33
C ARG A 56 10.84 19.89 -14.98
N LEU A 57 10.38 18.97 -14.15
CA LEU A 57 11.03 18.69 -12.86
C LEU A 57 12.38 17.98 -13.04
N TYR A 58 12.48 17.06 -14.01
CA TYR A 58 13.73 16.39 -14.33
C TYR A 58 14.78 17.35 -14.93
N THR A 59 14.39 18.35 -15.74
CA THR A 59 15.32 19.36 -16.28
C THR A 59 15.86 20.32 -15.22
N MET A 60 15.15 20.52 -14.10
CA MET A 60 15.62 21.36 -13.01
C MET A 60 16.79 20.74 -12.22
N GLY A 61 17.22 19.52 -12.55
CA GLY A 61 18.36 18.87 -11.88
C GLY A 61 18.12 18.60 -10.39
N LYS A 62 16.85 18.44 -9.99
CA LYS A 62 16.51 18.08 -8.61
C LYS A 62 17.15 16.73 -8.28
N ARG A 63 18.03 16.71 -7.28
CA ARG A 63 18.60 15.46 -6.77
C ARG A 63 17.48 14.63 -6.12
N PRO A 64 17.44 13.30 -6.35
CA PRO A 64 16.46 12.41 -5.73
C PRO A 64 16.81 12.22 -4.25
N ILE A 65 16.39 13.17 -3.41
CA ILE A 65 16.68 13.19 -1.96
C ILE A 65 15.37 13.23 -1.20
N LEU A 66 15.19 12.31 -0.26
CA LEU A 66 14.01 12.24 0.60
C LEU A 66 14.05 13.35 1.67
N GLU A 67 13.05 14.22 1.66
CA GLU A 67 12.90 15.34 2.61
C GLU A 67 12.30 14.86 3.95
N ARG A 68 12.90 13.81 4.53
CA ARG A 68 12.41 13.04 5.68
C ARG A 68 11.88 13.89 6.82
N TYR A 69 12.67 14.86 7.28
CA TYR A 69 12.30 15.69 8.43
C TYR A 69 11.07 16.56 8.15
N THR A 70 10.91 17.06 6.92
CA THR A 70 9.73 17.85 6.56
C THR A 70 8.47 16.98 6.57
N HIS A 71 8.59 15.74 6.09
CA HIS A 71 7.49 14.77 6.05
C HIS A 71 7.08 14.34 7.47
N ILE A 72 8.06 14.02 8.34
CA ILE A 72 7.81 13.73 9.76
C ILE A 72 7.08 14.91 10.43
N LYS A 73 7.54 16.14 10.20
CA LYS A 73 6.89 17.34 10.77
C LYS A 73 5.45 17.51 10.30
N PHE A 74 5.19 17.30 9.00
CA PHE A 74 3.84 17.32 8.43
C PHE A 74 2.94 16.27 9.11
N LEU A 75 3.40 15.01 9.18
CA LEU A 75 2.68 13.89 9.76
C LEU A 75 2.39 14.08 11.26
N LYS A 76 3.38 14.49 12.04
CA LYS A 76 3.20 14.77 13.49
C LYS A 76 2.21 15.90 13.73
N LYS A 77 2.21 16.95 12.90
CA LYS A 77 1.21 18.02 12.97
C LYS A 77 -0.20 17.49 12.62
N SER A 78 -0.30 16.65 11.59
CA SER A 78 -1.57 16.07 11.13
C SER A 78 -2.23 15.13 12.13
N LEU A 79 -1.50 14.58 13.11
CA LEU A 79 -2.09 13.76 14.19
C LEU A 79 -3.00 14.56 15.12
N THR A 80 -2.66 15.83 15.37
CA THR A 80 -3.36 16.67 16.35
C THR A 80 -4.15 17.80 15.71
N HIS A 81 -3.86 18.14 14.45
CA HIS A 81 -4.52 19.22 13.74
C HIS A 81 -4.72 18.90 12.26
N LEU A 82 -5.99 18.90 11.86
CA LEU A 82 -6.43 18.78 10.46
C LEU A 82 -7.23 20.04 10.10
N SER A 83 -7.09 20.52 8.88
CA SER A 83 -7.89 21.65 8.38
C SER A 83 -9.31 21.19 8.00
N GLU A 84 -10.22 22.14 7.80
CA GLU A 84 -11.60 21.91 7.32
C GLU A 84 -11.64 21.08 6.01
N GLY A 85 -10.58 21.13 5.20
CA GLY A 85 -10.45 20.27 4.01
C GLY A 85 -10.48 18.76 4.29
N TYR A 86 -10.31 18.34 5.55
CA TYR A 86 -10.43 16.94 5.98
C TYR A 86 -11.83 16.55 6.46
N GLU A 87 -12.83 17.46 6.44
CA GLU A 87 -14.22 17.13 6.79
C GLU A 87 -14.79 16.02 5.89
N CYS A 88 -14.36 15.95 4.62
CA CYS A 88 -14.73 14.87 3.72
C CYS A 88 -14.21 13.48 4.16
N LEU A 89 -13.29 13.44 5.12
CA LEU A 89 -12.71 12.24 5.71
C LEU A 89 -13.14 12.02 7.17
N ASP A 90 -14.21 12.69 7.65
CA ASP A 90 -14.74 12.47 9.01
C ASP A 90 -15.25 11.03 9.21
N CYS A 91 -15.69 10.37 8.13
CA CYS A 91 -16.00 8.93 8.12
C CYS A 91 -14.80 8.02 7.81
N SER A 92 -13.58 8.54 7.89
CA SER A 92 -12.33 7.82 7.57
C SER A 92 -11.20 8.17 8.57
N ARG A 93 -11.54 8.48 9.81
CA ARG A 93 -10.53 8.87 10.81
C ARG A 93 -9.57 7.74 11.21
N PRO A 94 -10.00 6.46 11.31
CA PRO A 94 -9.05 5.35 11.45
C PRO A 94 -8.04 5.24 10.29
N TRP A 95 -8.44 5.62 9.06
CA TRP A 95 -7.51 5.70 7.93
C TRP A 95 -6.45 6.77 8.14
N LEU A 96 -6.83 7.95 8.64
CA LEU A 96 -5.87 8.99 8.99
C LEU A 96 -4.88 8.51 10.05
N CYS A 97 -5.35 7.80 11.09
CA CYS A 97 -4.46 7.19 12.09
C CYS A 97 -3.48 6.19 11.44
N TYR A 98 -3.99 5.24 10.64
CA TYR A 98 -3.16 4.25 9.97
C TYR A 98 -2.13 4.89 9.03
N TRP A 99 -2.56 5.77 8.12
CA TRP A 99 -1.70 6.39 7.13
C TRP A 99 -0.59 7.21 7.79
N ILE A 100 -0.91 7.96 8.84
CA ILE A 100 0.10 8.75 9.55
C ILE A 100 1.08 7.85 10.30
N LEU A 101 0.57 6.92 11.10
CA LEU A 101 1.41 6.02 11.90
C LEU A 101 2.31 5.16 11.03
N HIS A 102 1.78 4.65 9.92
CA HIS A 102 2.53 3.83 8.97
C HIS A 102 3.61 4.65 8.26
N ALA A 103 3.28 5.84 7.76
CA ALA A 103 4.25 6.71 7.13
C ALA A 103 5.39 7.10 8.09
N LEU A 104 5.08 7.45 9.34
CA LEU A 104 6.09 7.71 10.37
C LEU A 104 6.97 6.48 10.61
N HIS A 105 6.37 5.29 10.72
CA HIS A 105 7.10 4.05 10.90
C HIS A 105 8.06 3.79 9.72
N VAL A 106 7.60 3.91 8.48
CA VAL A 106 8.41 3.72 7.27
C VAL A 106 9.59 4.70 7.25
N LEU A 107 9.38 5.95 7.67
CA LEU A 107 10.44 6.96 7.84
C LEU A 107 11.37 6.72 9.05
N GLY A 108 11.15 5.66 9.81
CA GLY A 108 11.95 5.31 10.99
C GLY A 108 11.58 6.06 12.27
N GLU A 109 10.50 6.84 12.24
CA GLU A 109 10.04 7.66 13.37
C GLU A 109 9.06 6.89 14.26
N ARG A 110 9.15 7.13 15.58
CA ARG A 110 8.22 6.63 16.59
C ARG A 110 7.57 7.79 17.32
N LEU A 111 6.40 7.53 17.90
CA LEU A 111 5.76 8.46 18.84
C LEU A 111 6.06 8.03 20.27
N GLU A 112 5.83 8.94 21.19
CA GLU A 112 5.87 8.65 22.63
C GLU A 112 4.72 7.73 23.04
N ILE A 113 4.93 6.97 24.10
CA ILE A 113 3.96 5.98 24.60
C ILE A 113 2.59 6.61 24.93
N ASP A 114 2.58 7.83 25.46
CA ASP A 114 1.36 8.57 25.79
C ASP A 114 0.54 8.91 24.54
N ASP A 115 1.19 9.24 23.42
CA ASP A 115 0.50 9.52 22.16
C ASP A 115 -0.09 8.24 21.56
N TYR A 116 0.63 7.13 21.68
CA TYR A 116 0.10 5.82 21.30
C TYR A 116 -1.12 5.41 22.13
N SER A 117 -1.11 5.59 23.44
CA SER A 117 -2.27 5.30 24.30
C SER A 117 -3.48 6.19 23.93
N LYS A 118 -3.27 7.49 23.65
CA LYS A 118 -4.35 8.38 23.16
C LYS A 118 -4.96 7.91 21.85
N ILE A 119 -4.14 7.48 20.90
CA ILE A 119 -4.62 6.97 19.61
C ILE A 119 -5.35 5.64 19.78
N ALA A 120 -4.82 4.71 20.58
CA ALA A 120 -5.48 3.45 20.90
C ALA A 120 -6.85 3.69 21.56
N THR A 121 -6.93 4.60 22.52
CA THR A 121 -8.18 5.02 23.16
C THR A 121 -9.16 5.62 22.16
N PHE A 122 -8.70 6.47 21.23
CA PHE A 122 -9.55 7.03 20.18
C PHE A 122 -10.10 5.94 19.25
N LEU A 123 -9.27 4.99 18.81
CA LEU A 123 -9.70 3.87 17.98
C LEU A 123 -10.68 2.96 18.72
N GLY A 124 -10.49 2.74 20.03
CA GLY A 124 -11.45 2.04 20.87
C GLY A 124 -12.84 2.71 20.87
N LYS A 125 -12.90 4.05 20.86
CA LYS A 125 -14.18 4.80 20.71
C LYS A 125 -14.83 4.64 19.33
N CYS A 126 -14.05 4.26 18.31
CA CYS A 126 -14.55 3.98 16.97
C CYS A 126 -15.01 2.52 16.81
N GLN A 127 -14.75 1.65 17.79
CA GLN A 127 -15.17 0.26 17.75
C GLN A 127 -16.68 0.14 18.00
N TRP A 128 -17.35 -0.66 17.18
CA TRP A 128 -18.78 -0.90 17.30
C TRP A 128 -19.07 -2.00 18.34
N PRO A 129 -20.13 -1.89 19.16
CA PRO A 129 -20.44 -2.88 20.20
C PRO A 129 -20.60 -4.32 19.71
N ASP A 130 -21.05 -4.53 18.46
CA ASP A 130 -21.19 -5.85 17.85
C ASP A 130 -19.97 -6.26 16.98
N GLY A 131 -18.90 -5.48 17.00
CA GLY A 131 -17.65 -5.75 16.29
C GLY A 131 -17.40 -4.90 15.06
N GLY A 132 -16.13 -4.84 14.66
CA GLY A 132 -15.65 -3.93 13.62
C GLY A 132 -15.45 -2.50 14.14
N PHE A 133 -14.87 -1.66 13.30
CA PHE A 133 -14.66 -0.23 13.59
C PHE A 133 -15.40 0.61 12.56
N GLY A 134 -15.99 1.72 13.01
CA GLY A 134 -16.57 2.75 12.16
C GLY A 134 -15.58 3.84 11.78
N GLY A 135 -16.01 4.74 10.89
CA GLY A 135 -15.22 5.86 10.39
C GLY A 135 -14.84 6.92 11.43
N GLY A 136 -15.52 6.91 12.57
CA GLY A 136 -15.32 7.77 13.72
C GLY A 136 -16.21 7.32 14.89
N PRO A 137 -16.09 7.93 16.09
CA PRO A 137 -16.89 7.53 17.25
C PRO A 137 -18.40 7.59 16.98
N GLY A 138 -19.10 6.50 17.29
CA GLY A 138 -20.55 6.38 17.09
C GLY A 138 -21.01 6.07 15.67
N GLN A 139 -20.09 5.98 14.69
CA GLN A 139 -20.45 5.57 13.32
C GLN A 139 -20.55 4.04 13.20
N TYR A 140 -21.36 3.56 12.26
CA TYR A 140 -21.51 2.13 11.98
C TYR A 140 -20.20 1.47 11.55
N PRO A 141 -20.01 0.18 11.85
CA PRO A 141 -18.78 -0.53 11.50
C PRO A 141 -18.70 -0.78 10.00
N HIS A 142 -17.49 -0.66 9.45
CA HIS A 142 -17.20 -0.83 8.03
C HIS A 142 -15.81 -1.47 7.86
N LEU A 143 -15.64 -2.34 6.87
CA LEU A 143 -14.40 -3.11 6.65
C LEU A 143 -13.20 -2.22 6.38
N ALA A 144 -13.36 -1.11 5.64
CA ALA A 144 -12.28 -0.15 5.39
C ALA A 144 -11.70 0.48 6.69
N PRO A 145 -12.47 1.19 7.54
CA PRO A 145 -11.94 1.67 8.82
C PRO A 145 -11.60 0.54 9.80
N THR A 146 -12.20 -0.65 9.68
CA THR A 146 -11.77 -1.84 10.45
C THR A 146 -10.35 -2.27 10.08
N TYR A 147 -10.03 -2.38 8.80
CA TYR A 147 -8.67 -2.63 8.31
C TYR A 147 -7.69 -1.57 8.83
N ALA A 148 -8.05 -0.30 8.70
CA ALA A 148 -7.19 0.80 9.13
C ALA A 148 -6.97 0.80 10.65
N ALA A 149 -8.02 0.62 11.45
CA ALA A 149 -7.93 0.60 12.91
C ALA A 149 -7.07 -0.57 13.40
N VAL A 150 -7.30 -1.79 12.88
CA VAL A 150 -6.50 -2.97 13.24
C VAL A 150 -5.03 -2.76 12.88
N ASN A 151 -4.74 -2.25 11.68
CA ASN A 151 -3.36 -1.96 11.27
C ASN A 151 -2.72 -0.86 12.14
N ALA A 152 -3.44 0.21 12.46
CA ALA A 152 -2.96 1.28 13.34
C ALA A 152 -2.60 0.75 14.74
N LEU A 153 -3.47 -0.09 15.34
CA LEU A 153 -3.21 -0.74 16.63
C LEU A 153 -2.01 -1.69 16.55
N CYS A 154 -1.84 -2.40 15.43
CA CYS A 154 -0.66 -3.24 15.20
C CYS A 154 0.64 -2.43 14.99
N ILE A 155 0.56 -1.21 14.47
CA ILE A 155 1.72 -0.31 14.39
C ILE A 155 2.12 0.18 15.79
N ILE A 156 1.14 0.50 16.64
CA ILE A 156 1.37 0.88 18.04
C ILE A 156 2.05 -0.28 18.79
N GLY A 157 1.54 -1.49 18.64
CA GLY A 157 2.24 -2.73 19.04
C GLY A 157 2.37 -2.95 20.55
N THR A 158 1.66 -2.18 21.37
CA THR A 158 1.56 -2.40 22.83
C THR A 158 0.46 -3.39 23.16
N THR A 159 0.57 -4.06 24.31
CA THR A 159 -0.51 -4.94 24.81
C THR A 159 -1.84 -4.18 24.92
N GLU A 160 -1.80 -2.95 25.44
CA GLU A 160 -2.97 -2.05 25.51
C GLU A 160 -3.63 -1.88 24.13
N ALA A 161 -2.85 -1.59 23.08
CA ALA A 161 -3.39 -1.40 21.74
C ALA A 161 -3.95 -2.70 21.15
N TYR A 162 -3.30 -3.85 21.39
CA TYR A 162 -3.84 -5.14 20.95
C TYR A 162 -5.16 -5.50 21.65
N GLU A 163 -5.27 -5.20 22.94
CA GLU A 163 -6.46 -5.47 23.76
C GLU A 163 -7.65 -4.56 23.43
N VAL A 164 -7.44 -3.44 22.71
CA VAL A 164 -8.54 -2.64 22.13
C VAL A 164 -9.38 -3.46 21.17
N ILE A 165 -8.81 -4.44 20.46
CA ILE A 165 -9.52 -5.22 19.45
C ILE A 165 -10.45 -6.25 20.12
N ASP A 166 -11.76 -6.01 20.13
CA ASP A 166 -12.73 -7.06 20.46
C ASP A 166 -12.73 -8.13 19.37
N ARG A 167 -11.94 -9.18 19.58
CA ARG A 167 -11.78 -10.31 18.65
C ARG A 167 -13.07 -11.11 18.47
N LYS A 168 -13.92 -11.19 19.50
CA LYS A 168 -15.20 -11.92 19.43
C LYS A 168 -16.20 -11.14 18.59
N GLY A 169 -16.36 -9.85 18.88
CA GLY A 169 -17.16 -8.93 18.06
C GLY A 169 -16.66 -8.90 16.62
N LEU A 170 -15.35 -8.73 16.39
CA LEU A 170 -14.77 -8.69 15.05
C LEU A 170 -15.14 -9.96 14.25
N ARG A 171 -15.02 -11.14 14.85
CA ARG A 171 -15.44 -12.40 14.21
C ARG A 171 -16.92 -12.41 13.84
N LYS A 172 -17.80 -11.95 14.74
CA LYS A 172 -19.24 -11.83 14.49
C LYS A 172 -19.53 -10.90 13.32
N PHE A 173 -18.91 -9.71 13.30
CA PHE A 173 -19.03 -8.73 12.24
C PHE A 173 -18.55 -9.28 10.88
N LEU A 174 -17.39 -9.95 10.82
CA LEU A 174 -16.93 -10.55 9.57
C LEU A 174 -17.90 -11.61 9.04
N LYS A 175 -18.46 -12.46 9.92
CA LYS A 175 -19.46 -13.46 9.53
C LYS A 175 -20.74 -12.83 9.00
N SER A 176 -21.18 -11.68 9.53
CA SER A 176 -22.41 -11.03 9.07
C SER A 176 -22.29 -10.37 7.68
N LEU A 177 -21.06 -10.12 7.21
CA LEU A 177 -20.82 -9.47 5.91
C LEU A 177 -20.61 -10.45 4.76
N ARG A 178 -20.45 -11.75 5.06
CA ARG A 178 -20.17 -12.76 4.05
C ARG A 178 -21.44 -13.09 3.25
N GLY A 179 -21.40 -12.86 1.95
CA GLY A 179 -22.42 -13.26 1.00
C GLY A 179 -22.42 -14.77 0.68
N HIS A 180 -23.53 -15.25 0.12
CA HIS A 180 -23.67 -16.67 -0.29
C HIS A 180 -22.74 -17.07 -1.44
N ASP A 181 -22.35 -16.10 -2.27
CA ASP A 181 -21.41 -16.23 -3.39
C ASP A 181 -19.93 -16.21 -2.94
N GLY A 182 -19.66 -16.02 -1.65
CA GLY A 182 -18.31 -15.92 -1.09
C GLY A 182 -17.74 -14.50 -1.07
N ALA A 183 -18.47 -13.52 -1.62
CA ALA A 183 -18.09 -12.11 -1.53
C ALA A 183 -18.29 -11.57 -0.10
N PHE A 184 -17.75 -10.38 0.17
CA PHE A 184 -17.96 -9.67 1.43
C PHE A 184 -18.47 -8.26 1.13
N SER A 185 -19.60 -7.88 1.73
CA SER A 185 -20.05 -6.49 1.75
C SER A 185 -19.10 -5.64 2.61
N MET A 186 -18.92 -4.38 2.26
CA MET A 186 -18.05 -3.47 3.00
C MET A 186 -18.61 -3.11 4.38
N HIS A 187 -19.93 -3.09 4.53
CA HIS A 187 -20.66 -2.96 5.80
C HIS A 187 -22.05 -3.60 5.65
N CYS A 188 -22.85 -3.61 6.72
CA CYS A 188 -24.23 -4.11 6.65
C CYS A 188 -25.01 -3.33 5.58
N ASP A 189 -25.60 -4.04 4.62
CA ASP A 189 -26.32 -3.49 3.46
C ASP A 189 -25.49 -2.56 2.55
N GLY A 190 -24.16 -2.64 2.67
CA GLY A 190 -23.22 -1.85 1.88
C GLY A 190 -22.87 -2.47 0.53
N GLU A 191 -21.99 -1.79 -0.20
CA GLU A 191 -21.49 -2.25 -1.48
C GLU A 191 -20.65 -3.52 -1.34
N VAL A 192 -20.56 -4.28 -2.43
CA VAL A 192 -19.75 -5.49 -2.54
C VAL A 192 -18.71 -5.28 -3.63
N ASP A 193 -17.44 -5.35 -3.25
CA ASP A 193 -16.31 -5.41 -4.16
C ASP A 193 -15.10 -6.07 -3.49
N ILE A 194 -14.02 -6.27 -4.27
CA ILE A 194 -12.82 -6.98 -3.84
C ILE A 194 -12.16 -6.39 -2.57
N ARG A 195 -12.37 -5.10 -2.26
CA ARG A 195 -11.86 -4.49 -1.02
C ARG A 195 -12.43 -5.21 0.20
N GLY A 196 -13.69 -5.63 0.15
CA GLY A 196 -14.37 -6.33 1.24
C GLY A 196 -13.65 -7.64 1.55
N ALA A 197 -13.37 -8.44 0.52
CA ALA A 197 -12.63 -9.68 0.67
C ALA A 197 -11.23 -9.46 1.26
N TYR A 198 -10.44 -8.53 0.71
CA TYR A 198 -9.11 -8.24 1.23
C TYR A 198 -9.13 -7.73 2.68
N CYS A 199 -9.98 -6.75 3.00
CA CYS A 199 -10.06 -6.19 4.35
C CYS A 199 -10.46 -7.27 5.36
N ALA A 200 -11.48 -8.08 5.05
CA ALA A 200 -11.94 -9.17 5.92
C ALA A 200 -10.84 -10.23 6.15
N ILE A 201 -10.19 -10.70 5.08
CA ILE A 201 -9.13 -11.71 5.18
C ILE A 201 -7.93 -11.16 5.94
N ALA A 202 -7.52 -9.92 5.66
CA ALA A 202 -6.37 -9.29 6.28
C ALA A 202 -6.55 -9.17 7.79
N VAL A 203 -7.65 -8.57 8.25
CA VAL A 203 -7.88 -8.41 9.70
C VAL A 203 -8.12 -9.75 10.39
N ALA A 204 -8.82 -10.69 9.73
CA ALA A 204 -9.08 -12.00 10.31
C ALA A 204 -7.81 -12.81 10.55
N LYS A 205 -6.89 -12.80 9.58
CA LYS A 205 -5.61 -13.52 9.69
C LYS A 205 -4.62 -12.81 10.60
N LEU A 206 -4.56 -11.48 10.57
CA LEU A 206 -3.67 -10.72 11.45
C LEU A 206 -4.05 -10.89 12.93
N THR A 207 -5.35 -10.92 13.23
CA THR A 207 -5.87 -11.01 14.62
C THR A 207 -6.26 -12.42 15.05
N ASN A 208 -5.98 -13.43 14.21
CA ASN A 208 -6.28 -14.84 14.45
C ASN A 208 -7.76 -15.08 14.83
N VAL A 209 -8.71 -14.52 14.08
CA VAL A 209 -10.16 -14.67 14.31
C VAL A 209 -10.90 -15.43 13.21
N TYR A 210 -10.18 -15.96 12.22
CA TYR A 210 -10.74 -16.72 11.11
C TYR A 210 -11.27 -18.10 11.54
N SER A 211 -12.12 -18.71 10.72
CA SER A 211 -12.47 -20.15 10.81
C SER A 211 -12.23 -20.81 9.44
N PRO A 212 -12.10 -22.15 9.38
CA PRO A 212 -11.88 -22.85 8.12
C PRO A 212 -12.92 -22.52 7.04
N ASP A 213 -14.17 -22.31 7.45
CA ASP A 213 -15.33 -22.05 6.59
C ASP A 213 -15.60 -20.57 6.28
N MET A 214 -14.98 -19.65 7.04
CA MET A 214 -15.24 -18.20 6.93
C MET A 214 -14.99 -17.65 5.51
N PHE A 215 -14.08 -18.24 4.76
CA PHE A 215 -13.72 -17.78 3.41
C PHE A 215 -14.05 -18.79 2.31
N ASN A 216 -14.97 -19.72 2.57
CA ASN A 216 -15.44 -20.67 1.55
C ASN A 216 -16.01 -19.90 0.35
N GLY A 217 -15.62 -20.29 -0.87
CA GLY A 217 -16.05 -19.63 -2.11
C GLY A 217 -15.41 -18.25 -2.38
N THR A 218 -14.76 -17.62 -1.40
CA THR A 218 -14.20 -16.27 -1.57
C THR A 218 -13.08 -16.23 -2.60
N ALA A 219 -12.23 -17.27 -2.67
CA ALA A 219 -11.20 -17.35 -3.70
C ALA A 219 -11.80 -17.46 -5.11
N ASP A 220 -12.85 -18.26 -5.27
CA ASP A 220 -13.53 -18.45 -6.57
C ASP A 220 -14.24 -17.16 -7.01
N TRP A 221 -14.82 -16.42 -6.07
CA TRP A 221 -15.40 -15.11 -6.33
C TRP A 221 -14.33 -14.07 -6.74
N ILE A 222 -13.19 -14.00 -6.04
CA ILE A 222 -12.07 -13.11 -6.41
C ILE A 222 -11.56 -13.43 -7.81
N VAL A 223 -11.43 -14.71 -8.18
CA VAL A 223 -10.96 -15.12 -9.51
C VAL A 223 -11.90 -14.65 -10.62
N GLN A 224 -13.21 -14.61 -10.39
CA GLN A 224 -14.19 -14.07 -11.35
C GLN A 224 -14.00 -12.57 -11.61
N CYS A 225 -13.33 -11.84 -10.72
CA CYS A 225 -12.98 -10.44 -10.94
C CYS A 225 -11.73 -10.24 -11.82
N GLN A 226 -10.99 -11.30 -12.16
CA GLN A 226 -9.88 -11.18 -13.10
C GLN A 226 -10.43 -10.89 -14.50
N THR A 227 -9.94 -9.83 -15.13
CA THR A 227 -10.49 -9.31 -16.40
C THR A 227 -9.72 -9.86 -17.60
N TRP A 228 -10.25 -9.59 -18.80
CA TRP A 228 -9.58 -9.90 -20.06
C TRP A 228 -8.23 -9.18 -20.20
N GLU A 229 -8.04 -8.03 -19.54
CA GLU A 229 -6.77 -7.30 -19.54
C GLU A 229 -5.68 -8.04 -18.77
N GLY A 230 -6.08 -8.86 -17.78
CA GLY A 230 -5.20 -9.66 -16.93
C GLY A 230 -5.18 -9.24 -15.46
N GLY A 231 -5.46 -7.97 -15.15
CA GLY A 231 -5.63 -7.49 -13.77
C GLY A 231 -7.00 -7.86 -13.17
N PHE A 232 -7.33 -7.30 -12.01
CA PHE A 232 -8.65 -7.51 -11.37
C PHE A 232 -9.47 -6.22 -11.34
N GLY A 233 -10.77 -6.34 -11.59
CA GLY A 233 -11.75 -5.31 -11.32
C GLY A 233 -12.33 -5.39 -9.91
N GLY A 234 -13.13 -4.40 -9.51
CA GLY A 234 -13.76 -4.39 -8.18
C GLY A 234 -14.83 -5.50 -8.03
N TYR A 235 -15.52 -5.81 -9.12
CA TYR A 235 -16.58 -6.80 -9.20
C TYR A 235 -16.44 -7.54 -10.55
N PRO A 236 -16.95 -8.78 -10.70
CA PRO A 236 -16.90 -9.48 -11.98
C PRO A 236 -17.44 -8.63 -13.14
N GLY A 237 -16.66 -8.57 -14.23
CA GLY A 237 -16.99 -7.78 -15.43
C GLY A 237 -16.51 -6.32 -15.45
N MET A 238 -15.91 -5.82 -14.37
CA MET A 238 -15.36 -4.46 -14.30
C MET A 238 -13.96 -4.34 -14.91
N GLU A 239 -13.53 -3.12 -15.21
CA GLU A 239 -12.17 -2.79 -15.70
C GLU A 239 -11.07 -3.17 -14.70
N ALA A 240 -9.90 -3.61 -15.18
CA ALA A 240 -8.79 -3.95 -14.30
C ALA A 240 -8.17 -2.70 -13.66
N HIS A 241 -7.94 -2.72 -12.34
CA HIS A 241 -7.48 -1.56 -11.58
C HIS A 241 -6.48 -1.95 -10.49
N GLY A 242 -5.40 -1.18 -10.34
CA GLY A 242 -4.27 -1.49 -9.43
C GLY A 242 -4.70 -1.79 -7.99
N GLY A 243 -5.52 -0.92 -7.40
CA GLY A 243 -6.05 -1.15 -6.05
C GLY A 243 -6.80 -2.48 -5.89
N TYR A 244 -7.70 -2.82 -6.82
CA TYR A 244 -8.42 -4.09 -6.79
C TYR A 244 -7.52 -5.28 -7.13
N ALA A 245 -6.58 -5.12 -8.08
CA ALA A 245 -5.58 -6.13 -8.41
C ALA A 245 -4.70 -6.52 -7.22
N TYR A 246 -4.22 -5.53 -6.45
CA TYR A 246 -3.50 -5.80 -5.21
C TYR A 246 -4.40 -6.51 -4.19
N CYS A 247 -5.60 -5.98 -3.92
CA CYS A 247 -6.53 -6.58 -2.96
C CYS A 247 -6.83 -8.06 -3.31
N GLY A 248 -7.14 -8.33 -4.57
CA GLY A 248 -7.41 -9.69 -5.07
C GLY A 248 -6.20 -10.61 -4.94
N LEU A 249 -5.02 -10.18 -5.42
CA LEU A 249 -3.80 -11.00 -5.34
C LEU A 249 -3.37 -11.26 -3.89
N ALA A 250 -3.36 -10.23 -3.04
CA ALA A 250 -3.01 -10.36 -1.63
C ALA A 250 -3.97 -11.30 -0.88
N ALA A 251 -5.28 -11.17 -1.13
CA ALA A 251 -6.28 -12.08 -0.59
C ALA A 251 -6.06 -13.53 -1.04
N LEU A 252 -5.80 -13.77 -2.33
CA LEU A 252 -5.52 -15.12 -2.84
C LEU A 252 -4.25 -15.72 -2.23
N VAL A 253 -3.19 -14.91 -2.06
CA VAL A 253 -1.95 -15.33 -1.37
C VAL A 253 -2.24 -15.73 0.07
N MET A 254 -3.01 -14.92 0.80
CA MET A 254 -3.40 -15.19 2.19
C MET A 254 -4.24 -16.47 2.34
N LEU A 255 -5.10 -16.75 1.36
CA LEU A 255 -5.93 -17.96 1.32
C LEU A 255 -5.15 -19.20 0.85
N GLY A 256 -3.90 -19.06 0.38
CA GLY A 256 -3.15 -20.17 -0.23
C GLY A 256 -3.76 -20.61 -1.57
N LYS A 257 -4.41 -19.68 -2.28
CA LYS A 257 -5.16 -19.91 -3.52
C LYS A 257 -4.63 -19.08 -4.70
N SER A 258 -3.41 -18.57 -4.61
CA SER A 258 -2.75 -17.78 -5.67
C SER A 258 -2.69 -18.48 -7.03
N ASN A 259 -2.58 -19.81 -7.05
CA ASN A 259 -2.59 -20.62 -8.29
C ASN A 259 -3.94 -20.64 -9.02
N SER A 260 -5.01 -20.06 -8.44
CA SER A 260 -6.35 -20.06 -9.03
C SER A 260 -6.55 -18.92 -10.03
N CYS A 261 -5.73 -17.88 -10.00
CA CYS A 261 -5.76 -16.80 -11.00
C CYS A 261 -4.85 -17.11 -12.19
N HIS A 262 -5.16 -16.54 -13.35
CA HIS A 262 -4.34 -16.66 -14.55
C HIS A 262 -3.10 -15.75 -14.46
N LEU A 263 -2.05 -16.27 -13.83
CA LEU A 263 -0.81 -15.52 -13.55
C LEU A 263 -0.14 -14.89 -14.77
N PRO A 264 -0.05 -15.55 -15.96
CA PRO A 264 0.61 -14.94 -17.12
C PRO A 264 -0.04 -13.64 -17.60
N SER A 265 -1.38 -13.56 -17.60
CA SER A 265 -2.08 -12.32 -18.00
C SER A 265 -1.95 -11.25 -16.93
N LEU A 266 -2.01 -11.62 -15.64
CA LEU A 266 -1.78 -10.69 -14.53
C LEU A 266 -0.39 -10.05 -14.60
N MET A 267 0.66 -10.86 -14.82
CA MET A 267 2.03 -10.35 -14.98
C MET A 267 2.14 -9.42 -16.18
N ARG A 268 1.61 -9.81 -17.35
CA ARG A 268 1.60 -8.95 -18.54
C ARG A 268 0.91 -7.62 -18.23
N TRP A 269 -0.25 -7.65 -17.59
CA TRP A 269 -1.00 -6.44 -17.27
C TRP A 269 -0.21 -5.51 -16.36
N ILE A 270 0.27 -6.03 -15.22
CA ILE A 270 0.84 -5.19 -14.15
C ILE A 270 2.18 -4.57 -14.53
N VAL A 271 3.05 -5.26 -15.28
CA VAL A 271 4.31 -4.66 -15.76
C VAL A 271 4.05 -3.50 -16.73
N ASN A 272 2.97 -3.56 -17.51
CA ASN A 272 2.57 -2.49 -18.43
C ASN A 272 1.85 -1.33 -17.70
N LYS A 273 1.75 -1.37 -16.37
CA LYS A 273 1.22 -0.25 -15.57
C LYS A 273 2.32 0.71 -15.11
N GLN A 274 3.60 0.34 -15.21
CA GLN A 274 4.68 1.28 -14.98
C GLN A 274 4.83 2.20 -16.21
N MET A 275 4.90 3.50 -15.95
CA MET A 275 4.93 4.52 -16.99
C MET A 275 6.37 4.75 -17.44
N ARG A 276 6.59 4.72 -18.76
CA ARG A 276 7.93 4.67 -19.35
C ARG A 276 8.74 5.95 -19.10
N LEU A 277 8.10 7.11 -19.28
CA LEU A 277 8.70 8.41 -19.03
C LEU A 277 8.74 8.70 -17.52
N GLU A 278 7.59 8.70 -16.87
CA GLU A 278 7.47 9.18 -15.49
C GLU A 278 8.19 8.26 -14.49
N GLY A 279 8.18 6.94 -14.73
CA GLY A 279 8.76 5.92 -13.84
C GLY A 279 7.81 5.44 -12.73
N GLY A 280 6.78 6.23 -12.41
CA GLY A 280 5.67 5.84 -11.53
C GLY A 280 4.69 4.85 -12.19
N PHE A 281 3.57 4.57 -11.51
CA PHE A 281 2.55 3.66 -12.02
C PHE A 281 1.23 4.37 -12.31
N GLN A 282 0.54 3.93 -13.37
CA GLN A 282 -0.88 4.23 -13.59
C GLN A 282 -1.76 3.15 -12.94
N GLY A 283 -2.96 3.54 -12.51
CA GLY A 283 -3.92 2.61 -11.90
C GLY A 283 -4.58 1.66 -12.89
N ARG A 284 -4.76 2.11 -14.13
CA ARG A 284 -5.49 1.43 -15.20
C ARG A 284 -4.89 1.80 -16.55
N THR A 285 -5.23 1.07 -17.60
CA THR A 285 -4.75 1.35 -18.96
C THR A 285 -5.23 2.71 -19.46
N ASN A 286 -4.35 3.49 -20.08
CA ASN A 286 -4.65 4.83 -20.62
C ASN A 286 -5.11 5.83 -19.56
N LYS A 287 -4.61 5.71 -18.33
CA LYS A 287 -4.81 6.69 -17.25
C LYS A 287 -3.46 7.25 -16.83
N LEU A 288 -3.50 8.39 -16.15
CA LEU A 288 -2.29 9.09 -15.75
C LEU A 288 -1.54 8.32 -14.66
N VAL A 289 -0.23 8.58 -14.57
CA VAL A 289 0.59 8.20 -13.41
C VAL A 289 0.00 8.78 -12.11
N ASP A 290 0.15 8.06 -11.00
CA ASP A 290 -0.23 8.52 -9.66
C ASP A 290 0.63 7.83 -8.58
N GLY A 291 1.17 8.64 -7.68
CA GLY A 291 2.10 8.23 -6.62
C GLY A 291 1.54 7.18 -5.65
N CYS A 292 0.22 7.05 -5.49
CA CYS A 292 -0.35 5.99 -4.64
C CYS A 292 -0.24 4.59 -5.26
N TYR A 293 -0.22 4.49 -6.60
CA TYR A 293 -0.01 3.21 -7.29
C TYR A 293 1.41 2.68 -7.17
N SER A 294 2.34 3.50 -6.69
CA SER A 294 3.65 3.03 -6.24
C SER A 294 3.53 1.87 -5.23
N PHE A 295 2.49 1.88 -4.38
CA PHE A 295 2.17 0.71 -3.55
C PHE A 295 1.15 -0.22 -4.20
N TRP A 296 0.03 0.29 -4.72
CA TRP A 296 -1.04 -0.59 -5.21
C TRP A 296 -0.64 -1.44 -6.43
N GLN A 297 0.32 -1.00 -7.24
CA GLN A 297 0.94 -1.82 -8.29
C GLN A 297 2.27 -2.40 -7.79
N GLY A 298 3.17 -1.56 -7.28
CA GLY A 298 4.50 -1.97 -6.83
C GLY A 298 4.48 -3.08 -5.77
N GLY A 299 3.59 -2.97 -4.78
CA GLY A 299 3.43 -3.92 -3.68
C GLY A 299 2.93 -5.30 -4.09
N ALA A 300 2.40 -5.47 -5.31
CA ALA A 300 2.02 -6.77 -5.84
C ALA A 300 3.23 -7.58 -6.35
N PHE A 301 4.33 -6.93 -6.75
CA PHE A 301 5.51 -7.62 -7.30
C PHE A 301 6.20 -8.57 -6.33
N PRO A 302 6.40 -8.23 -5.03
CA PRO A 302 6.89 -9.20 -4.04
C PRO A 302 5.99 -10.44 -3.92
N LEU A 303 4.67 -10.28 -4.08
CA LEU A 303 3.71 -11.38 -4.05
C LEU A 303 3.83 -12.26 -5.29
N LEU A 304 3.90 -11.66 -6.48
CA LEU A 304 4.11 -12.36 -7.75
C LEU A 304 5.42 -13.16 -7.73
N GLN A 305 6.50 -12.55 -7.25
CA GLN A 305 7.80 -13.20 -7.12
C GLN A 305 7.77 -14.41 -6.19
N ALA A 306 7.03 -14.32 -5.07
CA ALA A 306 6.83 -15.45 -4.18
C ALA A 306 6.06 -16.59 -4.87
N ILE A 307 4.99 -16.27 -5.61
CA ILE A 307 4.20 -17.26 -6.37
C ILE A 307 5.05 -17.93 -7.46
N LEU A 308 5.79 -17.15 -8.25
CA LEU A 308 6.66 -17.67 -9.30
C LEU A 308 7.77 -18.56 -8.74
N SER A 309 8.32 -18.20 -7.57
CA SER A 309 9.33 -19.02 -6.88
C SER A 309 8.76 -20.36 -6.42
N ASP A 310 7.56 -20.38 -5.85
CA ASP A 310 6.86 -21.60 -5.44
C ASP A 310 6.54 -22.51 -6.64
N GLN A 311 6.20 -21.92 -7.79
CA GLN A 311 6.00 -22.63 -9.05
C GLN A 311 7.31 -23.05 -9.76
N GLY A 312 8.48 -22.79 -9.16
CA GLY A 312 9.77 -23.15 -9.74
C GLY A 312 10.12 -22.42 -11.05
N LYS A 313 9.51 -21.25 -11.31
CA LYS A 313 9.81 -20.44 -12.50
C LYS A 313 11.22 -19.85 -12.40
N LYS A 314 11.89 -19.73 -13.56
CA LYS A 314 13.23 -19.13 -13.68
C LYS A 314 13.10 -17.66 -14.05
N PHE A 315 13.64 -16.80 -13.21
CA PHE A 315 13.73 -15.35 -13.36
C PHE A 315 14.79 -14.83 -12.39
N ASP A 316 15.22 -13.57 -12.53
CA ASP A 316 16.12 -12.95 -11.57
C ASP A 316 15.38 -12.69 -10.25
N LYS A 317 15.84 -13.33 -9.17
CA LYS A 317 15.23 -13.22 -7.84
C LYS A 317 15.86 -12.11 -7.00
N ASN A 318 16.93 -11.48 -7.47
CA ASN A 318 17.63 -10.44 -6.74
C ASN A 318 16.85 -9.12 -6.74
N TYR A 319 16.11 -8.88 -7.82
CA TYR A 319 15.32 -7.67 -8.04
C TYR A 319 13.85 -8.00 -8.23
N TRP A 320 13.00 -7.01 -8.00
CA TRP A 320 11.59 -7.07 -8.35
C TRP A 320 11.40 -6.95 -9.86
N LEU A 321 10.29 -7.49 -10.36
CA LEU A 321 9.99 -7.55 -11.80
C LEU A 321 9.41 -6.22 -12.34
N PHE A 322 9.92 -5.09 -11.87
CA PHE A 322 9.63 -3.74 -12.34
C PHE A 322 10.87 -2.85 -12.20
N ASP A 323 10.90 -1.70 -12.86
CA ASP A 323 12.02 -0.77 -12.76
C ASP A 323 12.01 -0.06 -11.39
N GLN A 324 12.78 -0.60 -10.45
CA GLN A 324 12.86 -0.10 -9.08
C GLN A 324 13.47 1.29 -8.99
N GLU A 325 14.44 1.61 -9.84
CA GLU A 325 15.15 2.89 -9.81
C GLU A 325 14.24 4.00 -10.37
N ALA A 326 13.57 3.75 -11.49
CA ALA A 326 12.62 4.70 -12.07
C ALA A 326 11.46 5.05 -11.10
N LEU A 327 10.96 4.07 -10.33
CA LEU A 327 9.94 4.35 -9.31
C LEU A 327 10.48 5.25 -8.18
N GLN A 328 11.70 4.97 -7.70
CA GLN A 328 12.33 5.79 -6.66
C GLN A 328 12.56 7.21 -7.13
N GLU A 329 13.08 7.38 -8.35
CA GLU A 329 13.26 8.68 -8.96
C GLU A 329 11.94 9.47 -9.04
N TYR A 330 10.86 8.85 -9.56
CA TYR A 330 9.56 9.49 -9.67
C TYR A 330 9.07 10.00 -8.31
N LEU A 331 9.17 9.17 -7.28
CA LEU A 331 8.73 9.51 -5.93
C LEU A 331 9.57 10.63 -5.32
N LEU A 332 10.89 10.57 -5.47
CA LEU A 332 11.83 11.52 -4.87
C LEU A 332 11.90 12.86 -5.64
N VAL A 333 11.69 12.87 -6.95
CA VAL A 333 11.78 14.09 -7.77
C VAL A 333 10.41 14.75 -7.96
N CYS A 334 9.37 13.96 -8.23
CA CYS A 334 8.07 14.47 -8.68
C CYS A 334 7.00 14.48 -7.58
N CYS A 335 7.09 13.62 -6.57
CA CYS A 335 5.99 13.39 -5.63
C CYS A 335 6.19 13.99 -4.22
N GLN A 336 7.23 14.80 -4.01
CA GLN A 336 7.48 15.45 -2.72
C GLN A 336 6.97 16.88 -2.69
N HIS A 337 6.20 17.22 -1.66
CA HIS A 337 5.81 18.61 -1.42
C HIS A 337 6.89 19.34 -0.61
N PRO A 338 7.30 20.58 -1.00
CA PRO A 338 8.40 21.31 -0.34
C PRO A 338 8.22 21.55 1.17
N TYR A 339 6.97 21.58 1.64
CA TYR A 339 6.64 21.79 3.05
C TYR A 339 6.30 20.49 3.81
N GLY A 340 6.66 19.33 3.26
CA GLY A 340 6.38 18.00 3.82
C GLY A 340 5.13 17.33 3.26
N GLY A 341 5.10 16.00 3.27
CA GLY A 341 4.04 15.18 2.66
C GLY A 341 4.33 14.86 1.19
N LEU A 342 3.74 13.77 0.72
CA LEU A 342 3.78 13.36 -0.68
C LEU A 342 2.41 13.52 -1.34
N LEU A 343 2.37 13.41 -2.65
CA LEU A 343 1.25 13.77 -3.51
C LEU A 343 1.07 12.76 -4.65
N ASP A 344 -0.04 12.89 -5.37
CA ASP A 344 -0.38 12.10 -6.56
C ASP A 344 0.66 12.28 -7.69
N LYS A 345 0.75 13.50 -8.21
CA LYS A 345 1.65 13.90 -9.31
C LYS A 345 1.92 15.41 -9.22
N PRO A 346 2.94 15.96 -9.91
CA PRO A 346 3.18 17.41 -9.93
C PRO A 346 1.91 18.24 -10.16
N GLU A 347 1.85 19.44 -9.57
CA GLU A 347 0.67 20.33 -9.55
C GLU A 347 -0.53 19.85 -8.69
N LYS A 348 -0.48 18.64 -8.10
CA LYS A 348 -1.49 18.22 -7.11
C LYS A 348 -1.11 18.60 -5.69
N ASN A 349 -2.13 18.78 -4.85
CA ASN A 349 -1.93 19.02 -3.42
C ASN A 349 -1.38 17.76 -2.73
N ARG A 350 -0.60 17.97 -1.68
CA ARG A 350 -0.23 16.90 -0.74
C ARG A 350 -1.45 16.44 0.06
N ASP A 351 -1.42 15.19 0.47
CA ASP A 351 -2.32 14.65 1.48
C ASP A 351 -1.72 13.46 2.23
N ILE A 352 -2.39 13.04 3.29
CA ILE A 352 -1.93 11.97 4.18
C ILE A 352 -1.99 10.60 3.48
N TYR A 353 -2.95 10.39 2.57
CA TYR A 353 -3.12 9.14 1.83
C TYR A 353 -1.94 8.90 0.89
N HIS A 354 -1.62 9.86 0.01
CA HIS A 354 -0.48 9.79 -0.90
C HIS A 354 0.84 9.74 -0.12
N THR A 355 0.97 10.48 0.98
CA THR A 355 2.14 10.37 1.87
C THR A 355 2.38 8.93 2.32
N CYS A 356 1.34 8.23 2.77
CA CYS A 356 1.44 6.83 3.18
C CYS A 356 1.81 5.89 2.03
N TYR A 357 1.06 5.92 0.92
CA TYR A 357 1.23 4.94 -0.15
C TYR A 357 2.45 5.20 -1.03
N ALA A 358 2.85 6.46 -1.23
CA ALA A 358 4.11 6.78 -1.90
C ALA A 358 5.31 6.28 -1.07
N LEU A 359 5.32 6.48 0.25
CA LEU A 359 6.37 5.94 1.11
C LEU A 359 6.35 4.40 1.19
N SER A 360 5.17 3.80 1.15
CA SER A 360 5.02 2.34 1.06
C SER A 360 5.60 1.81 -0.26
N GLY A 361 5.34 2.49 -1.37
CA GLY A 361 5.93 2.18 -2.67
C GLY A 361 7.44 2.36 -2.70
N LEU A 362 7.96 3.44 -2.10
CA LEU A 362 9.39 3.68 -1.92
C LEU A 362 10.05 2.52 -1.16
N ALA A 363 9.42 2.09 -0.05
CA ALA A 363 9.88 0.94 0.72
C ALA A 363 9.90 -0.35 -0.11
N VAL A 364 8.89 -0.61 -0.94
CA VAL A 364 8.90 -1.76 -1.85
C VAL A 364 10.05 -1.68 -2.84
N SER A 365 10.22 -0.54 -3.53
CA SER A 365 11.29 -0.37 -4.53
C SER A 365 12.70 -0.44 -3.96
N GLN A 366 12.88 -0.17 -2.67
CA GLN A 366 14.20 -0.21 -2.03
C GLN A 366 14.60 -1.61 -1.55
N ASN A 367 13.62 -2.46 -1.25
CA ASN A 367 13.82 -3.65 -0.42
C ASN A 367 13.56 -4.97 -1.19
N SER A 368 14.07 -5.07 -2.43
CA SER A 368 14.27 -6.38 -3.09
C SER A 368 15.32 -7.22 -2.36
N PRO A 369 15.42 -8.54 -2.66
CA PRO A 369 16.41 -9.40 -2.00
C PRO A 369 17.85 -8.85 -2.09
N THR A 370 18.18 -8.18 -3.19
CA THR A 370 19.30 -7.25 -3.28
C THR A 370 18.76 -5.82 -3.18
N PRO A 371 19.03 -5.07 -2.09
CA PRO A 371 18.53 -3.71 -1.93
C PRO A 371 19.03 -2.75 -3.03
N VAL A 372 18.19 -1.80 -3.42
CA VAL A 372 18.50 -0.78 -4.43
C VAL A 372 18.09 0.57 -3.87
N ILE A 373 19.03 1.48 -3.60
CA ILE A 373 18.72 2.81 -3.05
C ILE A 373 19.21 3.86 -4.04
N VAL A 374 18.29 4.60 -4.67
CA VAL A 374 18.64 5.73 -5.54
C VAL A 374 19.01 6.93 -4.67
N GLY A 375 20.14 7.57 -4.96
CA GLY A 375 20.65 8.73 -4.22
C GLY A 375 21.31 8.36 -2.87
N PRO A 376 21.62 9.35 -2.01
CA PRO A 376 22.39 9.12 -0.78
C PRO A 376 21.68 8.16 0.18
N GLN A 377 22.25 6.96 0.38
CA GLN A 377 21.63 5.88 1.14
C GLN A 377 21.21 6.30 2.55
N GLN A 378 22.08 7.04 3.26
CA GLN A 378 21.85 7.48 4.63
C GLN A 378 20.65 8.43 4.76
N ARG A 379 20.26 9.10 3.67
CA ARG A 379 19.09 10.01 3.64
C ARG A 379 17.84 9.31 3.15
N ASN A 380 17.98 8.45 2.13
CA ASN A 380 16.84 7.92 1.38
C ASN A 380 16.31 6.57 1.88
N ILE A 381 17.08 5.81 2.65
CA ILE A 381 16.67 4.47 3.11
C ILE A 381 15.42 4.51 4.00
N VAL A 382 14.36 3.79 3.62
CA VAL A 382 13.15 3.65 4.45
C VAL A 382 12.98 2.21 4.93
N ARG A 383 12.19 2.03 6.00
CA ARG A 383 11.99 0.71 6.60
C ARG A 383 11.18 -0.21 5.68
N MET A 384 11.59 -1.47 5.62
CA MET A 384 10.89 -2.54 4.90
C MET A 384 9.47 -2.75 5.44
N ILE A 385 8.54 -3.01 4.52
CA ILE A 385 7.14 -3.32 4.82
C ILE A 385 6.80 -4.78 4.50
N HIS A 386 5.82 -5.34 5.20
CA HIS A 386 5.20 -6.61 4.90
C HIS A 386 4.26 -6.47 3.68
N PRO A 387 4.50 -7.20 2.59
CA PRO A 387 3.87 -6.92 1.29
C PRO A 387 2.38 -7.25 1.22
N VAL A 388 1.85 -8.02 2.18
CA VAL A 388 0.42 -8.39 2.23
C VAL A 388 -0.40 -7.46 3.14
N TYR A 389 0.19 -6.89 4.19
CA TYR A 389 -0.55 -6.10 5.20
C TYR A 389 -0.31 -4.59 5.06
N ASN A 390 0.69 -4.19 4.26
CA ASN A 390 1.24 -2.84 4.24
C ASN A 390 1.50 -2.27 5.64
N LEU A 391 2.26 -3.02 6.42
CA LEU A 391 2.75 -2.65 7.74
C LEU A 391 4.27 -2.74 7.70
N ALA A 392 4.99 -1.94 8.48
CA ALA A 392 6.39 -2.22 8.69
C ALA A 392 6.59 -3.68 9.14
N TYR A 393 7.62 -4.35 8.63
CA TYR A 393 7.78 -5.79 8.79
C TYR A 393 7.79 -6.23 10.27
N SER A 394 8.42 -5.44 11.15
CA SER A 394 8.45 -5.69 12.59
C SER A 394 7.06 -5.67 13.22
N SER A 395 6.24 -4.65 12.95
CA SER A 395 4.88 -4.53 13.47
C SER A 395 3.99 -5.70 13.04
N ALA A 396 4.05 -6.09 11.76
CA ALA A 396 3.29 -7.24 11.27
C ALA A 396 3.70 -8.53 11.99
N ARG A 397 5.01 -8.76 12.15
CA ARG A 397 5.55 -9.94 12.83
C ARG A 397 5.15 -9.99 14.31
N GLU A 398 5.28 -8.88 15.02
CA GLU A 398 4.93 -8.77 16.45
C GLU A 398 3.44 -8.98 16.69
N ALA A 399 2.57 -8.36 15.87
CA ALA A 399 1.14 -8.57 15.95
C ALA A 399 0.75 -10.04 15.67
N LEU A 400 1.32 -10.65 14.62
CA LEU A 400 1.09 -12.06 14.31
C LEU A 400 1.54 -12.97 15.46
N ASN A 401 2.69 -12.69 16.07
CA ASN A 401 3.17 -13.47 17.22
C ASN A 401 2.22 -13.35 18.42
N TYR A 402 1.76 -12.15 18.73
CA TYR A 402 0.80 -11.91 19.81
C TYR A 402 -0.52 -12.64 19.54
N PHE A 403 -1.19 -12.38 18.42
CA PHE A 403 -2.54 -12.91 18.17
C PHE A 403 -2.55 -14.42 17.91
N ASN A 404 -1.50 -15.00 17.33
CA ASN A 404 -1.40 -16.45 17.16
C ASN A 404 -1.15 -17.20 18.48
N SER A 405 -0.69 -16.50 19.53
CA SER A 405 -0.60 -17.09 20.88
C SER A 405 -1.97 -17.19 21.58
N LEU A 406 -2.98 -16.46 21.09
CA LEU A 406 -4.33 -16.48 21.60
C LEU A 406 -5.17 -17.52 20.84
N PRO A 407 -6.15 -18.18 21.50
CA PRO A 407 -7.07 -19.07 20.79
C PRO A 407 -7.94 -18.27 19.82
N ILE A 408 -8.36 -18.92 18.74
CA ILE A 408 -9.43 -18.39 17.88
C ILE A 408 -10.68 -18.26 18.77
N PRO A 409 -11.33 -17.09 18.85
CA PRO A 409 -12.55 -16.93 19.63
C PRO A 409 -13.66 -17.80 19.04
N ASP A 410 -14.48 -18.38 19.92
CA ASP A 410 -15.62 -19.23 19.54
C ASP A 410 -16.54 -18.51 18.52
#